data_AF-A0A8T5AHF8-F1
#
_entry.id   AF-A0A8T5AHF8-F1
#
_cell.length_a   1.000
_cell.length_b   1.000
_cell.length_c   1.000
_cell.angle_alpha   90.00
_cell.angle_beta   90.00
_cell.angle_gamma   90.00
#
_symmetry.space_group_name_H-M   'P 1'
#
loop_
_entity.id
_entity.type
_entity.pdbx_description
1 polymer ?
#
loop_
_entity_poly.entity_id
_entity_poly.type
_entity_poly.pdbx_seq_one_letter_code
_entity_poly.pdbx_strand_id
1 'polypeptide(L)'
;MNLKIHLVASLVLASTCHLLSGNVQSSILILFGALFPDVDHYLYFCYKFRNWNFIQAYKWVEAESKKPHPGPFEFIFHTLEYAVTLGILALLLNRLIFVLLGSIAHIFLDLTEDLTHYHSYTRYYVLSIKKPFKRKF
;
A
#
# COMPACT_ATOMS: atom_id res chain seq x y z
N MET A 1 -3.40 -2.04 -3.35
CA MET A 1 -3.71 -1.66 -1.96
C MET A 1 -5.06 -2.21 -1.46
N ASN A 2 -5.01 -3.31 -0.73
CA ASN A 2 -6.10 -3.81 0.09
C ASN A 2 -5.98 -3.21 1.51
N LEU A 3 -6.74 -2.15 1.79
CA LEU A 3 -6.68 -1.44 3.08
C LEU A 3 -6.86 -2.37 4.29
N LYS A 4 -7.68 -3.42 4.15
CA LYS A 4 -7.91 -4.38 5.26
C LYS A 4 -6.64 -5.13 5.62
N ILE A 5 -5.87 -5.56 4.62
CA ILE A 5 -4.61 -6.29 4.84
C ILE A 5 -3.58 -5.35 5.48
N HIS A 6 -3.46 -4.13 4.95
CA HIS A 6 -2.56 -3.11 5.50
C HIS A 6 -2.88 -2.78 6.95
N LEU A 7 -4.17 -2.56 7.28
CA LEU A 7 -4.59 -2.28 8.65
C LEU A 7 -4.29 -3.45 9.60
N VAL A 8 -4.63 -4.69 9.22
CA VAL A 8 -4.40 -5.87 10.04
C VAL A 8 -2.90 -6.11 10.25
N ALA A 9 -2.10 -6.04 9.18
CA ALA A 9 -0.65 -6.22 9.26
C ALA A 9 0.01 -5.13 10.12
N SER A 10 -0.43 -3.87 9.97
CA SER A 10 0.04 -2.73 10.77
C SER A 10 -0.27 -2.93 12.26
N LEU A 11 -1.48 -3.38 12.60
CA LEU A 11 -1.87 -3.66 13.97
C LEU A 11 -1.06 -4.80 14.58
N VAL A 12 -0.82 -5.88 13.82
CA VAL A 12 0.04 -6.99 14.25
C VAL A 12 1.46 -6.48 14.52
N LEU A 13 2.06 -5.77 13.56
CA LEU A 13 3.42 -5.24 13.71
C LEU A 13 3.55 -4.28 14.89
N ALA A 14 2.62 -3.35 15.04
CA ALA A 14 2.59 -2.40 16.14
C ALA A 14 2.41 -3.09 17.50
N SER A 15 1.58 -4.14 17.56
CA SER A 15 1.35 -4.94 18.78
C SER A 15 2.60 -5.74 19.15
N THR A 16 3.25 -6.40 18.18
CA THR A 16 4.52 -7.11 18.41
C THR A 16 5.59 -6.15 18.92
N CYS A 17 5.72 -4.97 18.31
CA CYS A 17 6.66 -3.96 18.78
C CYS A 17 6.32 -3.45 20.19
N HIS A 18 5.03 -3.32 20.52
CA HIS A 18 4.59 -2.95 21.86
C HIS A 18 5.06 -3.97 22.90
N LEU A 19 4.81 -5.26 22.64
CA LEU A 19 5.16 -6.35 23.54
C LEU A 19 6.68 -6.46 23.76
N LEU A 20 7.49 -6.15 22.75
CA LEU A 20 8.95 -6.22 22.83
C LEU A 20 9.58 -4.99 23.51
N SER A 21 9.05 -3.80 23.24
CA SER A 21 9.65 -2.55 23.73
C SER A 21 9.02 -2.01 25.01
N GLY A 22 7.79 -2.43 25.34
CA GLY A 22 6.96 -1.83 26.38
C GLY A 22 6.51 -0.39 26.07
N ASN A 23 6.86 0.17 24.91
CA ASN A 23 6.65 1.57 24.60
C ASN A 23 5.47 1.77 23.64
N VAL A 24 4.35 2.30 24.16
CA VAL A 24 3.16 2.64 23.36
C VAL A 24 3.48 3.65 22.26
N GLN A 25 4.39 4.59 22.50
CA GLN A 25 4.73 5.63 21.51
C GLN A 25 5.33 5.00 20.25
N SER A 26 6.17 3.98 20.39
CA SER A 26 6.76 3.25 19.25
C SER A 26 5.67 2.60 18.39
N SER A 27 4.67 1.98 19.01
CA SER A 27 3.55 1.36 18.30
C SER A 27 2.68 2.37 17.57
N ILE A 28 2.42 3.54 18.16
CA ILE A 28 1.70 4.64 17.49
C ILE A 28 2.49 5.13 16.27
N LEU A 29 3.80 5.28 16.39
CA LEU A 29 4.65 5.70 15.28
C LEU A 29 4.72 4.67 14.15
N ILE A 30 4.69 3.37 14.48
CA ILE A 30 4.57 2.29 13.47
C ILE A 30 3.23 2.38 12.76
N LEU A 31 2.11 2.48 13.50
CA LEU A 31 0.78 2.62 12.89
C LEU A 31 0.70 3.85 11.99
N PHE A 32 1.27 4.96 12.44
CA PHE A 32 1.35 6.17 11.64
C PHE A 32 2.16 5.91 10.35
N GLY A 33 3.38 5.39 10.45
CA GLY A 33 4.21 5.12 9.28
C GLY A 33 3.61 4.10 8.30
N ALA A 34 2.82 3.16 8.80
CA ALA A 34 2.20 2.12 7.98
C ALA A 34 0.88 2.55 7.33
N LEU A 35 0.12 3.50 7.91
CA LEU A 35 -1.17 3.95 7.36
C LEU A 35 -1.10 5.31 6.68
N PHE A 36 -0.09 6.12 7.00
CA PHE A 36 0.09 7.44 6.41
C PHE A 36 0.31 7.41 4.89
N PRO A 37 1.03 6.43 4.29
CA PRO A 37 1.16 6.36 2.84
C PRO A 37 -0.18 6.37 2.09
N ASP A 38 -1.21 5.72 2.64
CA ASP A 38 -2.55 5.63 2.05
C ASP A 38 -3.25 6.98 1.88
N VAL A 39 -2.81 8.00 2.61
CA VAL A 39 -3.37 9.35 2.53
C VAL A 39 -3.27 9.90 1.10
N ASP A 40 -2.23 9.53 0.34
CA ASP A 40 -2.07 9.97 -1.05
C ASP A 40 -3.23 9.52 -1.95
N HIS A 41 -3.77 8.31 -1.74
CA HIS A 41 -4.93 7.83 -2.48
C HIS A 41 -6.16 8.69 -2.23
N TYR A 42 -6.37 9.08 -0.97
CA TYR A 42 -7.46 9.96 -0.57
C TYR A 42 -7.29 11.36 -1.16
N LEU A 43 -6.09 11.93 -1.08
CA LEU A 43 -5.78 13.25 -1.63
C LEU A 43 -5.93 13.26 -3.16
N TYR A 44 -5.46 12.21 -3.84
CA TYR A 44 -5.63 12.05 -5.28
C TYR A 44 -7.11 11.97 -5.67
N PHE A 45 -7.92 11.20 -4.93
CA PHE A 45 -9.37 11.15 -5.12
C PHE A 45 -9.99 12.55 -4.97
N CYS A 46 -9.67 13.26 -3.89
CA CYS A 46 -10.20 14.58 -3.61
C CYS A 46 -9.82 15.57 -4.72
N TYR A 47 -8.59 15.51 -5.22
CA TYR A 47 -8.11 16.33 -6.32
C TYR A 47 -8.83 16.00 -7.64
N LYS A 48 -8.91 14.72 -8.00
CA LYS A 48 -9.47 14.24 -9.27
C LYS A 48 -10.97 14.45 -9.39
N PHE A 49 -11.72 14.19 -8.31
CA PHE A 49 -13.18 14.22 -8.31
C PHE A 49 -13.77 15.46 -7.61
N ARG A 50 -12.93 16.33 -7.05
CA ARG A 50 -13.34 17.50 -6.25
C ARG A 50 -14.32 17.14 -5.13
N ASN A 51 -14.14 15.95 -4.55
CA ASN A 51 -15.06 15.36 -3.59
C ASN A 51 -14.29 14.91 -2.34
N TRP A 52 -14.68 15.44 -1.19
CA TRP A 52 -14.05 15.19 0.11
C TRP A 52 -14.80 14.13 0.94
N ASN A 53 -15.72 13.39 0.32
CA ASN A 53 -16.43 12.32 1.01
C ASN A 53 -15.53 11.09 1.16
N PHE A 54 -15.10 10.83 2.40
CA PHE A 54 -14.22 9.70 2.73
C PHE A 54 -14.77 8.34 2.30
N ILE A 55 -16.08 8.10 2.46
CA ILE A 55 -16.69 6.81 2.09
C ILE A 55 -16.61 6.60 0.57
N GLN A 56 -16.83 7.66 -0.22
CA GLN A 56 -16.71 7.58 -1.68
C GLN A 56 -15.26 7.38 -2.11
N ALA A 57 -14.31 8.06 -1.45
CA ALA A 57 -12.89 7.86 -1.70
C ALA A 57 -12.46 6.41 -1.42
N TYR A 58 -12.85 5.86 -0.26
CA TYR A 58 -12.58 4.47 0.10
C TYR A 58 -13.14 3.49 -0.94
N LYS A 59 -14.41 3.65 -1.34
CA LYS A 59 -15.04 2.81 -2.37
C LYS A 59 -14.34 2.93 -3.72
N TRP A 60 -13.86 4.13 -4.06
CA TRP A 60 -13.09 4.34 -5.27
C TRP A 60 -11.74 3.61 -5.22
N VAL A 61 -10.97 3.75 -4.13
CA VAL A 61 -9.69 3.04 -3.95
C VAL A 61 -9.88 1.52 -3.99
N GLU A 62 -10.91 1.00 -3.34
CA GLU A 62 -11.24 -0.45 -3.35
C GLU A 62 -11.64 -0.96 -4.74
N ALA A 63 -12.28 -0.11 -5.56
CA ALA A 63 -12.61 -0.45 -6.94
C ALA A 63 -11.39 -0.35 -7.86
N GLU A 64 -10.55 0.65 -7.63
CA GLU A 64 -9.33 0.90 -8.39
C GLU A 64 -8.34 -0.25 -8.17
N SER A 65 -8.08 -0.67 -6.92
CA SER A 65 -7.14 -1.75 -6.58
C SER A 65 -7.42 -3.12 -7.22
N LYS A 66 -8.63 -3.33 -7.76
CA LYS A 66 -9.01 -4.56 -8.50
C LYS A 66 -8.63 -4.51 -9.98
N LYS A 67 -8.33 -3.34 -10.52
CA LYS A 67 -7.93 -3.16 -11.91
C LYS A 67 -6.46 -3.56 -12.06
N PRO A 68 -6.06 -4.08 -13.24
CA PRO A 68 -4.65 -4.26 -13.55
C PRO A 68 -3.98 -2.88 -13.58
N HIS A 69 -3.23 -2.56 -12.52
CA HIS A 69 -2.55 -1.30 -12.37
C HIS A 69 -1.12 -1.34 -12.95
N PRO A 70 -0.59 -0.19 -13.38
CA PRO A 70 0.81 -0.05 -13.78
C PRO A 70 1.82 -0.14 -12.61
N GLY A 71 1.39 -0.51 -11.39
CA GLY A 71 2.25 -0.73 -10.22
C GLY A 71 2.02 0.31 -9.11
N PRO A 72 2.72 0.19 -7.98
CA PRO A 72 2.43 0.92 -6.74
C PRO A 72 3.09 2.32 -6.71
N PHE A 73 3.89 2.66 -7.72
CA PHE A 73 4.78 3.82 -7.72
C PHE A 73 4.15 5.12 -8.27
N GLU A 74 2.83 5.19 -8.42
CA GLU A 74 2.16 6.43 -8.88
C GLU A 74 2.02 7.49 -7.77
N PHE A 75 2.13 7.09 -6.50
CA PHE A 75 1.92 7.96 -5.33
C PHE A 75 3.23 8.26 -4.60
N ILE A 76 3.36 9.49 -4.11
CA ILE A 76 4.61 10.02 -3.54
C ILE A 76 5.09 9.17 -2.36
N PHE A 77 4.20 8.83 -1.43
CA PHE A 77 4.54 8.05 -0.22
C PHE A 77 4.76 6.56 -0.48
N HIS A 78 4.64 6.11 -1.74
CA HIS A 78 4.90 4.73 -2.16
C HIS A 78 6.20 4.61 -2.97
N THR A 79 6.95 5.71 -3.07
CA THR A 79 8.19 5.78 -3.83
C THR A 79 9.40 5.36 -3.00
N LEU A 80 10.45 4.90 -3.68
CA LEU A 80 11.73 4.61 -3.04
C LEU A 80 12.35 5.90 -2.48
N GLU A 81 12.16 7.03 -3.16
CA GLU A 81 12.62 8.35 -2.77
C GLU A 81 12.04 8.78 -1.42
N TYR A 82 10.74 8.52 -1.18
CA TYR A 82 10.13 8.73 0.13
C TYR A 82 10.79 7.86 1.21
N ALA A 83 10.96 6.57 0.94
CA ALA A 83 11.58 5.65 1.90
C ALA A 83 13.04 6.03 2.24
N VAL A 84 13.84 6.41 1.23
CA VAL A 84 15.22 6.87 1.41
C VAL A 84 15.27 8.18 2.20
N THR A 85 14.41 9.13 1.86
CA THR A 85 14.33 10.42 2.58
C THR A 85 13.96 10.20 4.04
N LEU A 86 12.95 9.37 4.31
CA LEU A 86 12.56 9.00 5.67
C LEU A 86 13.68 8.24 6.39
N GLY A 87 14.44 7.41 5.68
CA GLY A 87 15.63 6.73 6.18
C GLY A 87 16.71 7.69 6.67
N ILE A 88 17.04 8.70 5.87
CA ILE A 88 18.00 9.76 6.26
C ILE A 88 17.49 10.52 7.48
N LEU A 89 16.21 10.89 7.50
CA LEU A 89 15.61 11.57 8.65
C LEU A 89 15.61 10.70 9.91
N ALA A 90 15.44 9.39 9.77
CA ALA A 90 15.48 8.45 10.89
C ALA A 90 16.88 8.33 11.54
N LEU A 91 17.96 8.57 10.78
CA LEU A 91 19.31 8.64 11.33
C LEU A 91 19.53 9.90 12.18
N LEU A 92 18.83 10.99 11.86
CA LEU A 92 18.91 12.25 12.61
C LEU A 92 17.97 12.25 13.82
N LEU A 93 16.81 11.59 13.68
CA LEU A 93 15.74 11.57 14.66
C LEU A 93 15.38 10.12 14.98
N ASN A 94 16.02 9.56 16.02
CA ASN A 94 15.88 8.15 16.41
C ASN A 94 14.43 7.65 16.51
N ARG A 95 13.45 8.52 16.81
CA ARG A 95 12.03 8.15 16.88
C ARG A 95 11.42 7.84 15.50
N LEU A 96 11.93 8.44 14.43
CA LEU A 96 11.42 8.21 13.08
C LEU A 96 11.77 6.82 12.54
N ILE A 97 12.65 6.06 13.21
CA ILE A 97 12.90 4.65 12.84
C ILE A 97 11.63 3.81 12.90
N PHE A 98 10.71 4.12 13.82
CA PHE A 98 9.43 3.41 13.96
C PHE A 98 8.47 3.79 12.83
N VAL A 99 8.48 5.05 12.40
CA VAL A 99 7.72 5.50 11.22
C VAL A 99 8.27 4.84 9.96
N LEU A 100 9.60 4.80 9.81
CA LEU A 100 10.27 4.12 8.69
C LEU A 100 9.92 2.64 8.66
N LEU A 101 9.94 1.95 9.80
CA LEU A 101 9.57 0.54 9.88
C LEU A 101 8.13 0.30 9.42
N GLY A 102 7.18 1.14 9.85
CA GLY A 102 5.80 1.11 9.38
C GLY A 102 5.70 1.33 7.87
N SER A 103 6.38 2.35 7.35
CA SER A 103 6.36 2.68 5.91
C SER A 103 7.01 1.61 5.05
N ILE A 104 8.10 0.98 5.50
CA ILE A 104 8.71 -0.15 4.79
C ILE A 104 7.75 -1.34 4.77
N ALA A 105 7.10 -1.64 5.89
CA ALA A 105 6.10 -2.71 5.94
C ALA A 105 4.93 -2.45 4.98
N HIS A 106 4.47 -1.21 4.89
CA HIS A 106 3.47 -0.76 3.92
C HIS A 106 3.91 -1.03 2.47
N ILE A 107 5.07 -0.48 2.07
CA ILE A 107 5.61 -0.66 0.71
C ILE A 107 5.81 -2.15 0.38
N PHE A 108 6.27 -2.94 1.35
CA PHE A 108 6.44 -4.37 1.17
C PHE A 108 5.11 -5.08 0.88
N LEU A 109 4.03 -4.73 1.59
CA LEU A 109 2.70 -5.30 1.35
C LEU A 109 2.20 -4.95 -0.05
N ASP A 110 2.30 -3.70 -0.48
CA ASP A 110 1.92 -3.30 -1.84
C ASP A 110 2.72 -4.06 -2.91
N LEU A 111 4.04 -4.24 -2.72
CA LEU A 111 4.85 -5.06 -3.63
C LEU A 111 4.37 -6.51 -3.70
N THR A 112 4.00 -7.11 -2.55
CA THR A 112 3.48 -8.48 -2.55
C THR A 112 2.10 -8.58 -3.23
N GLU A 113 1.22 -7.59 -3.04
CA GLU A 113 -0.06 -7.53 -3.72
C GLU A 113 0.14 -7.45 -5.24
N ASP A 114 1.04 -6.58 -5.70
CA ASP A 114 1.30 -6.41 -7.12
C ASP A 114 1.92 -7.65 -7.77
N LEU A 115 2.84 -8.33 -7.09
CA LEU A 115 3.39 -9.61 -7.57
C LEU A 115 2.30 -10.67 -7.75
N THR A 116 1.34 -10.75 -6.82
CA THR A 116 0.22 -11.70 -6.91
C THR A 116 -0.77 -11.34 -8.02
N HIS A 117 -1.04 -10.06 -8.23
CA HIS A 117 -1.91 -9.56 -9.31
C HIS A 117 -1.26 -9.74 -10.69
N TYR A 118 0.04 -9.47 -10.83
CA TYR A 118 0.77 -9.66 -12.07
C TYR A 118 0.80 -11.12 -12.52
N HIS A 119 1.02 -12.05 -11.57
CA HIS A 119 0.98 -13.48 -11.86
C HIS A 119 -0.40 -13.92 -12.37
N SER A 120 -1.47 -13.40 -11.76
CA SER A 120 -2.85 -13.69 -12.15
C SER A 120 -3.18 -13.16 -13.55
N TYR A 121 -2.74 -11.94 -13.88
CA TYR A 121 -2.94 -11.35 -15.20
C TYR A 121 -2.21 -12.12 -16.29
N THR A 122 -0.93 -12.41 -16.08
CA THR A 122 -0.11 -13.18 -17.05
C THR A 122 -0.74 -14.53 -17.33
N ARG A 123 -1.23 -15.21 -16.28
CA ARG A 123 -1.95 -16.49 -16.41
C ARG A 123 -3.23 -16.35 -17.23
N TYR A 124 -4.03 -15.32 -16.99
CA TYR A 124 -5.25 -15.04 -17.77
C TYR A 124 -4.96 -14.75 -19.24
N TYR A 125 -3.95 -13.93 -19.53
CA TYR A 125 -3.56 -13.56 -20.89
C TYR A 125 -2.99 -14.77 -21.66
N VAL A 126 -2.14 -15.57 -21.02
CA VAL A 126 -1.62 -16.80 -21.63
C VAL A 126 -2.75 -17.81 -21.90
N LEU A 127 -3.74 -17.92 -21.01
CA LEU A 127 -4.89 -18.80 -21.21
C LEU A 127 -5.88 -18.28 -22.27
N SER A 128 -6.02 -16.96 -22.43
CA SER A 128 -6.88 -16.36 -23.47
C SER A 128 -6.28 -16.53 -24.86
N ILE A 129 -4.95 -16.44 -25.00
CA ILE A 129 -4.23 -16.70 -26.26
C ILE A 129 -4.31 -18.19 -26.66
N LYS A 130 -4.39 -19.11 -25.69
CA LYS A 130 -4.48 -20.56 -25.96
C LYS A 130 -5.88 -21.07 -26.33
N LYS A 131 -6.94 -20.26 -26.30
CA LYS A 131 -8.24 -20.69 -26.83
C LYS A 131 -8.23 -20.54 -28.36
N PRO A 132 -8.21 -21.63 -29.15
CA PRO A 132 -8.32 -21.52 -30.58
C PRO A 132 -9.65 -20.83 -30.91
N PHE A 133 -9.56 -19.78 -31.71
CA PHE A 133 -10.70 -19.04 -32.24
C PHE A 133 -11.55 -20.02 -33.07
N LYS A 134 -12.53 -20.68 -32.45
CA LYS A 134 -13.52 -21.48 -33.17
C LYS A 134 -14.36 -20.52 -33.99
N ARG A 135 -13.94 -20.25 -35.23
CA ARG A 135 -14.80 -19.64 -36.25
C ARG A 135 -16.00 -20.57 -36.42
N LYS A 136 -17.17 -20.11 -35.98
CA LYS A 136 -18.43 -20.67 -36.45
C LYS A 136 -18.55 -20.28 -37.92
N PHE A 137 -18.42 -21.26 -38.79
CA PHE A 137 -18.92 -21.19 -40.17
C PHE A 137 -20.38 -21.63 -40.17
#